data_AF-A0A2P4SFA5-F1
#
_entry.id   AF-A0A2P4SFA5-F1
#
_cell.length_a   1.000
_cell.length_b   1.000
_cell.length_c   1.000
_cell.angle_alpha   90.00
_cell.angle_beta   90.00
_cell.angle_gamma   90.00
#
_symmetry.space_group_name_H-M   'P 1'
#
loop_
_entity.id
_entity.type
_entity.pdbx_description
1 polymer ?
#
loop_
_entity_poly.entity_id
_entity_poly.type
_entity_poly.pdbx_seq_one_letter_code
_entity_poly.pdbx_strand_id
1 'polypeptide(L)'
;MAAAASEQITLVIWAVIRIGPNGCDSMEFHESGLLRFKQVSDMGVIHPLYKSTVGGRRNEDLVITGNNQPIVFQQGTTKLSVEKDKTSITSDIGMEFVDPRTQNTLFSTDYETHEFHLPNGVKILNVQKASTERITSNATSDLNIKVDGRAIVRGNEGVFITGKTIEFRMGGNMELKAENSIILNGTVMVSPSRLPSSSYGEQFNNGNWLRFKLCMCADGTLFKVQVTAHNMGCQTSVNPCGATH
;
A
#
# COMPACT_ATOMS: atom_id res chain seq x y z
N MET A 1 -55.63 -36.36 -36.41
CA MET A 1 -54.17 -36.45 -36.68
C MET A 1 -53.36 -35.46 -35.85
N ALA A 2 -53.87 -34.28 -35.47
CA ALA A 2 -53.17 -33.32 -34.61
C ALA A 2 -52.99 -33.74 -33.13
N ALA A 3 -53.96 -34.46 -32.54
CA ALA A 3 -53.90 -34.89 -31.13
C ALA A 3 -52.85 -35.99 -30.85
N ALA A 4 -52.60 -36.88 -31.83
CA ALA A 4 -51.57 -37.92 -31.71
C ALA A 4 -50.15 -37.35 -31.78
N ALA A 5 -49.96 -36.24 -32.51
CA ALA A 5 -48.67 -35.57 -32.63
C ALA A 5 -48.25 -34.92 -31.29
N SER A 6 -49.17 -34.29 -30.56
CA SER A 6 -48.88 -33.74 -29.22
C SER A 6 -48.51 -34.83 -28.20
N GLU A 7 -49.12 -36.01 -28.30
CA GLU A 7 -48.86 -37.13 -27.39
C GLU A 7 -47.50 -37.78 -27.66
N GLN A 8 -47.12 -37.94 -28.93
CA GLN A 8 -45.80 -38.44 -29.33
C GLN A 8 -44.67 -37.47 -28.94
N ILE A 9 -44.87 -36.16 -29.13
CA ILE A 9 -43.90 -35.14 -28.72
C ILE A 9 -43.70 -35.17 -27.19
N THR A 10 -44.78 -35.33 -26.42
CA THR A 10 -44.70 -35.40 -24.95
C THR A 10 -43.94 -36.65 -24.50
N LEU A 11 -44.18 -37.80 -25.13
CA LEU A 11 -43.45 -39.05 -24.87
C LEU A 11 -41.96 -38.93 -25.22
N VAL A 12 -41.61 -38.28 -26.32
CA VAL A 12 -40.22 -38.04 -26.72
C VAL A 12 -39.52 -37.13 -25.72
N ILE A 13 -40.18 -36.06 -25.26
CA ILE A 13 -39.65 -35.17 -24.22
C ILE A 13 -39.41 -35.95 -22.91
N TRP A 14 -40.35 -36.79 -22.49
CA TRP A 14 -40.19 -37.63 -21.30
C TRP A 14 -39.05 -38.66 -21.44
N ALA A 15 -38.93 -39.31 -22.60
CA ALA A 15 -37.90 -40.31 -22.85
C ALA A 15 -36.49 -39.71 -22.98
N VAL A 16 -36.38 -38.54 -23.61
CA VAL A 16 -35.09 -37.87 -23.87
C VAL A 16 -34.63 -37.07 -22.65
N ILE A 17 -35.52 -36.30 -22.02
CA ILE A 17 -35.19 -35.48 -20.84
C ILE A 17 -35.26 -36.32 -19.56
N ARG A 18 -35.75 -37.57 -19.61
CA ARG A 18 -35.86 -38.49 -18.46
C ARG A 18 -36.49 -37.81 -17.25
N ILE A 19 -37.58 -37.09 -17.49
CA ILE A 19 -38.32 -36.37 -16.45
C ILE A 19 -39.14 -37.40 -15.67
N GLY A 20 -38.74 -37.66 -14.44
CA GLY A 20 -39.50 -38.39 -13.44
C GLY A 20 -40.24 -37.44 -12.47
N PRO A 21 -41.12 -37.99 -11.63
CA PRO A 21 -41.90 -37.20 -10.65
C PRO A 21 -41.03 -36.43 -9.63
N ASN A 22 -39.77 -36.85 -9.42
CA ASN A 22 -38.84 -36.22 -8.48
C ASN A 22 -37.73 -35.40 -9.18
N GLY A 23 -37.83 -35.18 -10.50
CA GLY A 23 -36.86 -34.41 -11.28
C GLY A 23 -36.38 -35.11 -12.56
N CYS A 24 -35.25 -34.64 -13.10
CA CYS A 24 -34.58 -35.15 -14.30
C CYS A 24 -33.28 -35.88 -13.92
N ASP A 25 -32.65 -36.62 -14.83
CA ASP A 25 -31.35 -37.26 -14.60
C ASP A 25 -30.27 -36.29 -14.08
N SER A 26 -30.29 -35.03 -14.52
CA SER A 26 -29.33 -34.00 -14.12
C SER A 26 -29.76 -33.15 -12.91
N MET A 27 -31.04 -33.20 -12.50
CA MET A 27 -31.59 -32.28 -11.50
C MET A 27 -32.69 -32.95 -10.66
N GLU A 28 -32.68 -32.79 -9.35
CA GLU A 28 -33.69 -33.35 -8.45
C GLU A 28 -34.35 -32.25 -7.61
N PHE A 29 -35.66 -32.38 -7.42
CA PHE A 29 -36.46 -31.50 -6.58
C PHE A 29 -36.79 -32.25 -5.29
N HIS A 30 -36.35 -31.71 -4.18
CA HIS A 30 -36.64 -32.27 -2.87
C HIS A 30 -37.92 -31.65 -2.30
N GLU A 31 -38.71 -32.43 -1.55
CA GLU A 31 -39.94 -31.94 -0.91
C GLU A 31 -39.68 -30.79 0.07
N SER A 32 -38.45 -30.69 0.59
CA SER A 32 -37.99 -29.57 1.43
C SER A 32 -37.80 -28.25 0.68
N GLY A 33 -38.08 -28.20 -0.63
CA GLY A 33 -37.82 -27.04 -1.50
C GLY A 33 -36.36 -26.92 -1.97
N LEU A 34 -35.53 -27.94 -1.75
CA LEU A 34 -34.14 -27.98 -2.20
C LEU A 34 -34.08 -28.37 -3.68
N LEU A 35 -33.40 -27.55 -4.47
CA LEU A 35 -33.01 -27.89 -5.85
C LEU A 35 -31.59 -28.44 -5.84
N ARG A 36 -31.40 -29.68 -6.30
CA ARG A 36 -30.07 -30.30 -6.35
C ARG A 36 -29.69 -30.67 -7.78
N PHE A 37 -28.49 -30.25 -8.17
CA PHE A 37 -27.87 -30.63 -9.43
C PHE A 37 -27.01 -31.87 -9.22
N LYS A 38 -27.25 -32.90 -10.03
CA LYS A 38 -26.52 -34.18 -9.96
C LYS A 38 -25.25 -34.17 -10.80
N GLN A 39 -25.13 -33.23 -11.73
CA GLN A 39 -24.02 -33.08 -12.67
C GLN A 39 -23.52 -31.63 -12.70
N VAL A 40 -22.33 -31.43 -13.28
CA VAL A 40 -21.78 -30.09 -13.54
C VAL A 40 -22.78 -29.31 -14.40
N SER A 41 -23.17 -28.14 -13.92
CA SER A 41 -24.21 -27.33 -14.54
C SER A 41 -23.69 -25.91 -14.77
N ASP A 42 -23.86 -25.41 -15.99
CA ASP A 42 -23.59 -24.01 -16.31
C ASP A 42 -24.84 -23.19 -16.03
N MET A 43 -24.76 -22.30 -15.03
CA MET A 43 -25.89 -21.49 -14.57
C MET A 43 -25.80 -20.03 -15.01
N GLY A 44 -24.64 -19.57 -15.51
CA GLY A 44 -24.41 -18.14 -15.77
C GLY A 44 -24.54 -17.28 -14.51
N VAL A 45 -25.76 -16.79 -14.22
CA VAL A 45 -26.06 -15.92 -13.06
C VAL A 45 -27.05 -16.62 -12.13
N ILE A 46 -26.70 -16.71 -10.86
CA ILE A 46 -27.57 -17.23 -9.80
C ILE A 46 -28.08 -16.04 -8.99
N HIS A 47 -29.41 -15.94 -8.84
CA HIS A 47 -30.05 -14.95 -7.97
C HIS A 47 -30.74 -15.65 -6.80
N PRO A 48 -30.02 -15.89 -5.68
CA PRO A 48 -30.64 -16.42 -4.47
C PRO A 48 -31.72 -15.42 -3.99
N LEU A 49 -32.96 -15.90 -3.85
CA LEU A 49 -34.03 -15.10 -3.27
C LEU A 49 -33.80 -14.93 -1.75
N TYR A 50 -34.54 -14.04 -1.10
CA TYR A 50 -34.40 -13.76 0.33
C TYR A 50 -34.32 -15.05 1.18
N LYS A 51 -33.26 -15.18 1.99
CA LYS A 51 -32.93 -16.35 2.84
C LYS A 51 -32.64 -17.66 2.10
N SER A 52 -32.32 -17.61 0.80
CA SER A 52 -31.86 -18.79 0.07
C SER A 52 -30.38 -19.05 0.35
N THR A 53 -30.00 -20.33 0.36
CA THR A 53 -28.61 -20.77 0.53
C THR A 53 -28.15 -21.52 -0.71
N VAL A 54 -26.88 -21.33 -1.07
CA VAL A 54 -26.20 -22.10 -2.11
C VAL A 54 -25.05 -22.82 -1.42
N GLY A 55 -24.95 -24.14 -1.58
CA GLY A 55 -24.01 -24.96 -0.83
C GLY A 55 -23.65 -26.26 -1.52
N GLY A 56 -22.54 -26.84 -1.06
CA GLY A 56 -22.06 -28.15 -1.50
C GLY A 56 -22.82 -29.28 -0.79
N ARG A 57 -22.48 -30.53 -1.16
CA ARG A 57 -22.99 -31.69 -0.42
C ARG A 57 -22.34 -31.78 0.95
N ARG A 58 -22.93 -32.58 1.83
CA ARG A 58 -22.37 -32.83 3.16
C ARG A 58 -20.95 -33.38 3.01
N ASN A 59 -19.98 -32.71 3.63
CA ASN A 59 -18.55 -33.02 3.57
C ASN A 59 -17.92 -32.90 2.17
N GLU A 60 -18.54 -32.16 1.26
CA GLU A 60 -17.99 -31.84 -0.05
C GLU A 60 -17.98 -30.32 -0.23
N ASP A 61 -16.89 -29.79 -0.79
CA ASP A 61 -16.80 -28.37 -1.08
C ASP A 61 -17.73 -28.00 -2.24
N LEU A 62 -18.33 -26.80 -2.16
CA LEU A 62 -19.00 -26.22 -3.31
C LEU A 62 -17.95 -25.69 -4.29
N VAL A 63 -17.74 -26.41 -5.38
CA VAL A 63 -16.82 -25.99 -6.44
C VAL A 63 -17.55 -25.10 -7.44
N ILE A 64 -17.18 -23.83 -7.50
CA ILE A 64 -17.63 -22.87 -8.52
C ILE A 64 -16.42 -22.55 -9.38
N THR A 65 -16.55 -22.70 -10.70
CA THR A 65 -15.48 -22.41 -11.66
C THR A 65 -15.93 -21.34 -12.66
N GLY A 66 -15.04 -20.37 -12.90
CA GLY A 66 -15.21 -19.37 -13.95
C GLY A 66 -14.32 -19.71 -15.14
N ASN A 67 -14.91 -20.20 -16.23
CA ASN A 67 -14.16 -20.51 -17.45
C ASN A 67 -14.00 -19.24 -18.28
N ASN A 68 -12.81 -18.62 -18.23
CA ASN A 68 -12.51 -17.33 -18.89
C ASN A 68 -13.37 -16.15 -18.42
N GLN A 69 -14.09 -16.28 -17.31
CA GLN A 69 -14.88 -15.21 -16.69
C GLN A 69 -14.66 -15.22 -15.18
N PRO A 70 -14.69 -14.05 -14.52
CA PRO A 70 -14.57 -13.97 -13.07
C PRO A 70 -15.79 -14.54 -12.36
N ILE A 71 -15.57 -15.15 -11.20
CA ILE A 71 -16.66 -15.50 -10.28
C ILE A 71 -16.95 -14.26 -9.44
N VAL A 72 -18.18 -13.76 -9.51
CA VAL A 72 -18.60 -12.53 -8.82
C VAL A 72 -19.71 -12.83 -7.83
N PHE A 73 -19.45 -12.57 -6.55
CA PHE A 73 -20.47 -12.48 -5.50
C PHE A 73 -20.78 -11.01 -5.26
N GLN A 74 -22.03 -10.60 -5.42
CA GLN A 74 -22.43 -9.20 -5.27
C GLN A 74 -23.69 -9.08 -4.41
N GLN A 75 -23.66 -8.14 -3.45
CA GLN A 75 -24.81 -7.76 -2.65
C GLN A 75 -24.85 -6.23 -2.57
N GLY A 76 -25.79 -5.61 -3.30
CA GLY A 76 -25.83 -4.15 -3.43
C GLY A 76 -24.55 -3.61 -4.08
N THR A 77 -23.84 -2.74 -3.36
CA THR A 77 -22.55 -2.16 -3.77
C THR A 77 -21.34 -3.03 -3.38
N THR A 78 -21.51 -3.96 -2.44
CA THR A 78 -20.44 -4.86 -2.01
C THR A 78 -20.21 -5.97 -3.04
N LYS A 79 -18.94 -6.19 -3.41
CA LYS A 79 -18.54 -7.14 -4.46
C LYS A 79 -17.28 -7.92 -4.06
N LEU A 80 -17.35 -9.24 -4.17
CA LEU A 80 -16.21 -10.15 -4.14
C LEU A 80 -16.05 -10.75 -5.55
N SER A 81 -14.88 -10.57 -6.16
CA SER A 81 -14.56 -11.04 -7.51
C SER A 81 -13.30 -11.89 -7.48
N VAL A 82 -13.39 -13.12 -7.97
CA VAL A 82 -12.25 -14.04 -8.10
C VAL A 82 -11.89 -14.17 -9.58
N GLU A 83 -10.73 -13.63 -9.95
CA GLU A 83 -10.12 -13.73 -11.29
C GLU A 83 -8.90 -14.67 -11.25
N LYS A 84 -8.35 -15.03 -12.42
CA LYS A 84 -7.20 -15.94 -12.53
C LYS A 84 -5.98 -15.48 -11.72
N ASP A 85 -5.70 -14.18 -11.76
CA ASP A 85 -4.48 -13.61 -11.18
C ASP A 85 -4.75 -12.68 -9.98
N LYS A 86 -6.03 -12.48 -9.62
CA LYS A 86 -6.43 -11.48 -8.62
C LYS A 86 -7.75 -11.84 -7.96
N THR A 87 -7.81 -11.71 -6.64
CA THR A 87 -9.07 -11.62 -5.89
C THR A 87 -9.30 -10.17 -5.50
N SER A 88 -10.46 -9.61 -5.84
CA SER A 88 -10.85 -8.23 -5.50
C SER A 88 -12.06 -8.24 -4.59
N ILE A 89 -11.97 -7.48 -3.49
CA ILE A 89 -13.08 -7.22 -2.58
C ILE A 89 -13.33 -5.71 -2.57
N THR A 90 -14.58 -5.30 -2.74
CA THR A 90 -15.01 -3.89 -2.78
C THR A 90 -16.21 -3.74 -1.84
N SER A 91 -16.15 -2.75 -0.95
CA SER A 91 -17.19 -2.43 0.04
C SER A 91 -17.13 -0.94 0.33
N ASP A 92 -18.28 -0.30 0.55
CA ASP A 92 -18.37 1.14 0.81
C ASP A 92 -18.01 1.50 2.27
N ILE A 93 -18.29 0.58 3.21
CA ILE A 93 -18.13 0.81 4.66
C ILE A 93 -16.83 0.18 5.15
N GLY A 94 -16.66 -1.12 4.88
CA GLY A 94 -15.51 -1.88 5.37
C GLY A 94 -15.63 -3.37 5.09
N MET A 95 -14.62 -4.12 5.54
CA MET A 95 -14.54 -5.58 5.41
C MET A 95 -14.10 -6.19 6.74
N GLU A 96 -14.74 -7.28 7.13
CA GLU A 96 -14.38 -8.05 8.32
C GLU A 96 -14.10 -9.51 7.97
N PHE A 97 -13.07 -10.08 8.58
CA PHE A 97 -12.77 -11.51 8.51
C PHE A 97 -13.00 -12.09 9.89
N VAL A 98 -14.02 -12.94 10.00
CA VAL A 98 -14.45 -13.55 11.25
C VAL A 98 -14.11 -15.04 11.23
N ASP A 99 -13.53 -15.55 12.30
CA ASP A 99 -13.36 -16.99 12.48
C ASP A 99 -14.74 -17.66 12.62
N PRO A 100 -15.14 -18.57 11.72
CA PRO A 100 -16.47 -19.17 11.75
C PRO A 100 -16.72 -20.02 13.00
N ARG A 101 -15.68 -20.54 13.68
CA ARG A 101 -15.83 -21.39 14.87
C ARG A 101 -16.01 -20.57 16.14
N THR A 102 -15.20 -19.53 16.28
CA THR A 102 -15.16 -18.70 17.50
C THR A 102 -16.01 -17.44 17.39
N GLN A 103 -16.42 -17.06 16.18
CA GLN A 103 -17.08 -15.79 15.85
C GLN A 103 -16.22 -14.56 16.21
N ASN A 104 -14.91 -14.74 16.36
CA ASN A 104 -13.99 -13.64 16.64
C ASN A 104 -13.52 -12.96 15.34
N THR A 105 -13.54 -11.64 15.32
CA THR A 105 -12.99 -10.85 14.21
C THR A 105 -11.46 -10.90 14.22
N LEU A 106 -10.87 -11.45 13.16
CA LEU A 106 -9.44 -11.57 12.94
C LEU A 106 -8.84 -10.32 12.26
N PHE A 107 -9.64 -9.64 11.44
CA PHE A 107 -9.28 -8.41 10.73
C PHE A 107 -10.55 -7.62 10.45
N SER A 108 -10.49 -6.29 10.63
CA SER A 108 -11.53 -5.37 10.22
C SER A 108 -10.89 -4.12 9.61
N THR A 109 -11.52 -3.57 8.59
CA THR A 109 -11.19 -2.24 8.05
C THR A 109 -12.15 -1.16 8.55
N ASP A 110 -13.10 -1.50 9.43
CA ASP A 110 -14.05 -0.55 9.97
C ASP A 110 -13.32 0.49 10.84
N TYR A 111 -13.54 1.75 10.50
CA TYR A 111 -12.87 2.91 11.08
C TYR A 111 -13.48 3.29 12.44
N GLU A 112 -14.69 2.84 12.78
CA GLU A 112 -15.39 3.31 13.99
C GLU A 112 -14.64 2.98 15.30
N THR A 113 -13.83 1.93 15.32
CA THR A 113 -13.01 1.56 16.50
C THR A 113 -11.70 2.35 16.62
N HIS A 114 -11.38 3.24 15.67
CA HIS A 114 -10.16 4.06 15.64
C HIS A 114 -8.82 3.29 15.66
N GLU A 115 -8.84 1.95 15.59
CA GLU A 115 -7.64 1.13 15.63
C GLU A 115 -7.52 0.31 14.34
N PHE A 116 -6.79 0.85 13.38
CA PHE A 116 -6.31 0.08 12.23
C PHE A 116 -5.25 -0.93 12.72
N HIS A 117 -5.72 -2.09 13.20
CA HIS A 117 -4.82 -3.19 13.55
C HIS A 117 -4.32 -3.86 12.29
N LEU A 118 -3.06 -3.62 11.96
CA LEU A 118 -2.35 -4.43 10.98
C LEU A 118 -2.26 -5.89 11.50
N PRO A 119 -2.67 -6.89 10.70
CA PRO A 119 -2.48 -8.30 11.05
C PRO A 119 -1.04 -8.61 11.43
N ASN A 120 -0.86 -9.54 12.37
CA ASN A 120 0.46 -10.06 12.73
C ASN A 120 1.19 -10.55 11.48
N GLY A 121 2.39 -10.01 11.23
CA GLY A 121 3.24 -10.37 10.10
C GLY A 121 3.29 -9.34 8.96
N VAL A 122 2.44 -8.31 8.98
CA VAL A 122 2.56 -7.20 8.01
C VAL A 122 3.80 -6.36 8.34
N LYS A 123 4.80 -6.39 7.44
CA LYS A 123 6.07 -5.65 7.60
C LYS A 123 6.13 -4.35 6.80
N ILE A 124 5.35 -4.24 5.73
CA ILE A 124 5.39 -3.13 4.79
C ILE A 124 3.96 -2.63 4.60
N LEU A 125 3.74 -1.35 4.87
CA LEU A 125 2.50 -0.65 4.58
C LEU A 125 2.75 0.30 3.40
N ASN A 126 2.04 0.08 2.30
CA ASN A 126 2.10 0.96 1.12
C ASN A 126 0.80 1.76 1.02
N VAL A 127 0.88 3.07 1.20
CA VAL A 127 -0.27 3.98 1.24
C VAL A 127 0.05 5.27 0.49
N GLN A 128 -0.94 5.85 -0.18
CA GLN A 128 -0.81 7.16 -0.83
C GLN A 128 -0.99 8.33 0.14
N LYS A 129 -1.84 8.15 1.14
CA LYS A 129 -2.13 9.14 2.19
C LYS A 129 -2.44 8.41 3.49
N ALA A 130 -1.85 8.87 4.59
CA ALA A 130 -2.18 8.43 5.93
C ALA A 130 -2.48 9.67 6.78
N SER A 131 -3.54 9.59 7.59
CA SER A 131 -3.85 10.59 8.61
C SER A 131 -3.83 9.86 9.95
N THR A 132 -2.83 10.15 10.76
CA THR A 132 -2.64 9.51 12.05
C THR A 132 -1.99 10.48 13.00
N GLU A 133 -2.25 10.31 14.29
CA GLU A 133 -1.62 11.09 15.35
C GLU A 133 -0.15 10.70 15.52
N ARG A 134 0.20 9.44 15.26
CA ARG A 134 1.54 8.92 15.54
C ARG A 134 1.96 7.80 14.60
N ILE A 135 3.17 7.92 14.07
CA ILE A 135 3.87 6.82 13.38
C ILE A 135 5.07 6.45 14.27
N THR A 136 5.15 5.20 14.69
CA THR A 136 6.22 4.70 15.56
C THR A 136 6.77 3.38 15.03
N SER A 137 8.07 3.16 15.16
CA SER A 137 8.62 1.81 14.99
C SER A 137 8.26 0.92 16.17
N ASN A 138 8.49 -0.38 15.97
CA ASN A 138 8.63 -1.33 17.06
C ASN A 138 9.88 -1.00 17.90
N ALA A 139 9.85 -1.30 19.20
CA ALA A 139 10.94 -1.07 20.14
C ALA A 139 12.29 -1.68 19.73
N THR A 140 12.31 -2.72 18.89
CA THR A 140 13.53 -3.44 18.49
C THR A 140 13.98 -3.21 17.05
N SER A 141 13.28 -2.37 16.28
CA SER A 141 13.57 -2.18 14.85
C SER A 141 13.41 -0.74 14.39
N ASP A 142 14.00 -0.41 13.25
CA ASP A 142 13.98 0.93 12.69
C ASP A 142 12.71 1.20 11.87
N LEU A 143 12.15 2.41 12.00
CA LEU A 143 11.10 2.91 11.13
C LEU A 143 11.71 3.39 9.81
N ASN A 144 11.39 2.71 8.71
CA ASN A 144 11.84 3.11 7.37
C ASN A 144 10.67 3.69 6.57
N ILE A 145 10.73 4.98 6.29
CA ILE A 145 9.77 5.66 5.40
C ILE A 145 10.45 5.86 4.05
N LYS A 146 9.97 5.14 3.03
CA LYS A 146 10.46 5.24 1.65
C LYS A 146 9.38 5.84 0.76
N VAL A 147 9.77 6.75 -0.12
CA VAL A 147 8.87 7.42 -1.05
C VAL A 147 9.55 7.52 -2.40
N ASP A 148 8.86 7.11 -3.46
CA ASP A 148 9.42 7.07 -4.82
C ASP A 148 9.48 8.45 -5.48
N GLY A 149 8.72 9.42 -4.99
CA GLY A 149 8.65 10.78 -5.52
C GLY A 149 8.69 11.84 -4.44
N ARG A 150 7.51 12.31 -3.99
CA ARG A 150 7.38 13.40 -3.03
C ARG A 150 6.69 12.94 -1.76
N ALA A 151 7.37 13.11 -0.62
CA ALA A 151 6.76 12.97 0.71
C ALA A 151 6.39 14.35 1.25
N ILE A 152 5.22 14.47 1.88
CA ILE A 152 4.83 15.68 2.61
C ILE A 152 4.30 15.25 3.97
N VAL A 153 4.98 15.67 5.03
CA VAL A 153 4.51 15.48 6.42
C VAL A 153 3.97 16.81 6.91
N ARG A 154 2.72 16.82 7.37
CA ARG A 154 2.02 18.01 7.89
C ARG A 154 1.30 17.64 9.17
N GLY A 155 1.35 18.53 10.16
CA GLY A 155 0.53 18.46 11.36
C GLY A 155 -0.06 19.84 11.64
N ASN A 156 -1.30 19.86 12.11
CA ASN A 156 -2.00 21.12 12.40
C ASN A 156 -1.33 21.91 13.52
N GLU A 157 -0.70 21.21 14.47
CA GLU A 157 0.01 21.78 15.62
C GLU A 157 1.54 21.68 15.48
N GLY A 158 2.01 21.28 14.29
CA GLY A 158 3.42 21.00 14.03
C GLY A 158 3.73 19.52 13.87
N VAL A 159 5.01 19.22 13.68
CA VAL A 159 5.52 17.87 13.45
C VAL A 159 6.70 17.64 14.38
N PHE A 160 6.62 16.60 15.19
CA PHE A 160 7.66 16.21 16.14
C PHE A 160 8.29 14.89 15.68
N ILE A 161 9.59 14.91 15.40
CA ILE A 161 10.35 13.71 15.03
C ILE A 161 11.32 13.42 16.15
N THR A 162 11.11 12.28 16.82
CA THR A 162 11.92 11.86 17.95
C THR A 162 12.52 10.49 17.66
N GLY A 163 13.82 10.35 17.91
CA GLY A 163 14.51 9.08 17.77
C GLY A 163 15.89 9.16 18.40
N LYS A 164 16.46 7.99 18.71
CA LYS A 164 17.87 7.91 19.13
C LYS A 164 18.81 8.44 18.04
N THR A 165 18.46 8.17 16.78
CA THR A 165 19.16 8.67 15.60
C THR A 165 18.13 8.94 14.53
N ILE A 166 18.22 10.12 13.90
CA ILE A 166 17.38 10.52 12.78
C ILE A 166 18.31 10.73 11.60
N GLU A 167 18.10 9.96 10.53
CA GLU A 167 18.93 10.02 9.33
C GLU A 167 18.08 10.44 8.12
N PHE A 168 18.45 11.57 7.51
CA PHE A 168 17.85 12.03 6.26
C PHE A 168 18.85 11.77 5.11
N ARG A 169 18.54 10.80 4.25
CA ARG A 169 19.33 10.52 3.04
C ARG A 169 18.64 11.11 1.82
N MET A 170 19.26 12.11 1.21
CA MET A 170 18.74 12.74 -0.01
C MET A 170 19.74 12.58 -1.15
N GLY A 171 19.25 12.31 -2.36
CA GLY A 171 20.09 12.24 -3.56
C GLY A 171 20.50 13.61 -4.11
N GLY A 172 19.79 14.67 -3.72
CA GLY A 172 20.05 16.06 -4.12
C GLY A 172 20.33 16.97 -2.93
N ASN A 173 19.98 18.24 -3.09
CA ASN A 173 20.19 19.26 -2.06
C ASN A 173 19.23 19.07 -0.87
N MET A 174 19.70 19.44 0.33
CA MET A 174 18.87 19.60 1.52
C MET A 174 18.70 21.08 1.81
N GLU A 175 17.45 21.55 1.87
CA GLU A 175 17.11 22.93 2.22
C GLU A 175 16.37 22.93 3.56
N LEU A 176 16.88 23.68 4.53
CA LEU A 176 16.21 23.94 5.80
C LEU A 176 15.75 25.38 5.80
N LYS A 177 14.43 25.58 5.80
CA LYS A 177 13.80 26.91 5.78
C LYS A 177 12.93 27.10 7.02
N ALA A 178 13.11 28.22 7.71
CA ALA A 178 12.29 28.63 8.84
C ALA A 178 11.91 30.10 8.71
N GLU A 179 10.72 30.47 9.19
CA GLU A 179 10.30 31.88 9.26
C GLU A 179 11.09 32.65 10.32
N ASN A 180 11.29 32.02 11.49
CA ASN A 180 11.97 32.65 12.62
C ASN A 180 13.41 32.15 12.80
N SER A 181 13.60 30.86 13.12
CA SER A 181 14.94 30.35 13.40
C SER A 181 15.05 28.84 13.21
N ILE A 182 16.28 28.40 12.94
CA ILE A 182 16.70 26.99 13.00
C ILE A 182 17.69 26.88 14.15
N ILE A 183 17.37 26.08 15.16
CA ILE A 183 18.21 25.90 16.34
C ILE A 183 18.78 24.49 16.31
N LEU A 184 20.11 24.40 16.13
CA LEU A 184 20.85 23.14 16.25
C LEU A 184 21.53 23.13 17.61
N ASN A 185 20.86 22.54 18.60
CA ASN A 185 21.38 22.49 19.97
C ASN A 185 22.22 21.22 20.17
N GLY A 186 23.54 21.36 20.09
CA GLY A 186 24.50 20.27 20.23
C GLY A 186 25.73 20.45 19.36
N THR A 187 26.55 19.41 19.25
CA THR A 187 27.73 19.42 18.38
C THR A 187 27.29 19.25 16.92
N VAL A 188 27.41 20.33 16.14
CA VAL A 188 27.18 20.30 14.69
C VAL A 188 28.51 20.03 13.99
N MET A 189 28.56 18.94 13.23
CA MET A 189 29.72 18.62 12.39
C MET A 189 29.32 18.66 10.93
N VAL A 190 30.08 19.42 10.14
CA VAL A 190 29.96 19.45 8.67
C VAL A 190 31.21 18.82 8.09
N SER A 191 31.06 17.78 7.26
CA SER A 191 32.20 17.15 6.60
C SER A 191 32.66 18.01 5.43
N PRO A 192 33.89 18.56 5.45
CA PRO A 192 34.37 19.46 4.40
C PRO A 192 34.77 18.74 3.11
N SER A 193 34.71 17.41 3.08
CA SER A 193 35.07 16.59 1.92
C SER A 193 34.24 16.92 0.67
N ARG A 194 32.98 17.33 0.86
CA ARG A 194 32.05 17.70 -0.22
C ARG A 194 31.80 19.21 -0.36
N LEU A 195 32.46 20.05 0.43
CA LEU A 195 32.31 21.50 0.30
C LEU A 195 33.07 22.02 -0.93
N PRO A 196 32.50 22.99 -1.67
CA PRO A 196 33.20 23.66 -2.76
C PRO A 196 34.54 24.24 -2.28
N SER A 197 35.59 24.03 -3.06
CA SER A 197 36.93 24.57 -2.81
C SER A 197 37.28 25.59 -3.88
N SER A 198 37.74 26.77 -3.47
CA SER A 198 38.12 27.84 -4.40
C SER A 198 39.59 27.84 -4.84
N SER A 199 40.25 26.68 -4.82
CA SER A 199 41.69 26.60 -5.13
C SER A 199 41.99 26.83 -6.61
N TYR A 200 42.70 27.91 -6.91
CA TYR A 200 43.55 28.08 -8.10
C TYR A 200 44.96 28.45 -7.60
N GLY A 201 45.97 27.67 -7.99
CA GLY A 201 47.40 28.08 -7.94
C GLY A 201 48.23 27.67 -6.71
N GLU A 202 49.27 26.88 -7.01
CA GLU A 202 50.56 26.57 -6.35
C GLU A 202 50.66 26.23 -4.85
N GLN A 203 51.40 25.14 -4.62
CA GLN A 203 51.68 24.51 -3.34
C GLN A 203 52.73 25.31 -2.56
N PHE A 204 52.37 25.78 -1.37
CA PHE A 204 53.37 26.16 -0.37
C PHE A 204 54.04 24.88 0.16
N ASN A 205 55.26 24.65 -0.31
CA ASN A 205 56.08 23.52 0.07
C ASN A 205 56.68 23.79 1.45
N ASN A 206 55.93 23.47 2.51
CA ASN A 206 56.49 23.32 3.84
C ASN A 206 55.69 22.29 4.64
N GLY A 207 56.26 21.08 4.77
CA GLY A 207 55.98 20.10 5.83
C GLY A 207 54.55 19.96 6.36
N ASN A 208 53.76 19.16 5.65
CA ASN A 208 52.82 18.15 6.17
C ASN A 208 51.42 18.48 6.71
N TRP A 209 50.90 19.72 6.67
CA TRP A 209 49.45 19.94 6.92
C TRP A 209 48.81 20.95 5.98
N LEU A 210 47.85 20.47 5.17
CA LEU A 210 46.91 21.33 4.44
C LEU A 210 45.98 22.02 5.44
N ARG A 211 46.12 23.34 5.59
CA ARG A 211 45.24 24.15 6.46
C ARG A 211 44.11 24.72 5.61
N PHE A 212 42.88 24.60 6.11
CA PHE A 212 41.70 25.17 5.48
C PHE A 212 41.01 26.13 6.42
N LYS A 213 40.46 27.21 5.87
CA LYS A 213 39.49 28.08 6.54
C LYS A 213 38.10 27.75 6.01
N LEU A 214 37.13 27.59 6.92
CA LEU A 214 35.71 27.50 6.57
C LEU A 214 35.15 28.91 6.46
N CYS A 215 34.50 29.20 5.35
CA CYS A 215 33.95 30.50 5.02
C CYS A 215 32.45 30.36 4.72
N MET A 216 31.70 31.41 5.02
CA MET A 216 30.27 31.48 4.79
C MET A 216 29.94 32.76 4.05
N CYS A 217 29.23 32.64 2.94
CA CYS A 217 28.69 33.77 2.19
C CYS A 217 27.48 34.38 2.93
N ALA A 218 27.06 35.58 2.54
CA ALA A 218 25.90 36.24 3.16
C ALA A 218 24.58 35.48 2.94
N ASP A 219 24.49 34.70 1.87
CA ASP A 219 23.37 33.80 1.55
C ASP A 219 23.41 32.46 2.33
N GLY A 220 24.42 32.25 3.18
CA GLY A 220 24.61 31.01 3.95
C GLY A 220 25.43 29.93 3.24
N THR A 221 25.92 30.16 2.01
CA THR A 221 26.75 29.20 1.29
C THR A 221 28.07 28.95 2.01
N LEU A 222 28.32 27.72 2.45
CA LEU A 222 29.58 27.31 3.07
C LEU A 222 30.60 26.85 2.02
N PHE A 223 31.84 27.33 2.13
CA PHE A 223 32.94 26.92 1.27
C PHE A 223 34.25 26.85 2.06
N LYS A 224 35.21 26.06 1.56
CA LYS A 224 36.53 25.95 2.17
C LYS A 224 37.59 26.64 1.32
N VAL A 225 38.48 27.36 1.99
CA VAL A 225 39.64 28.04 1.39
C VAL A 225 40.90 27.38 1.91
N GLN A 226 41.73 26.85 1.02
CA GLN A 226 43.06 26.37 1.38
C GLN A 226 43.96 27.57 1.70
N VAL A 227 44.58 27.58 2.89
CA VAL A 227 45.49 28.65 3.30
C VAL A 227 46.88 28.35 2.74
N THR A 228 47.21 28.96 1.61
CA THR A 228 48.55 28.83 1.00
C THR A 228 49.50 29.93 1.48
N ALA A 229 49.03 31.17 1.65
CA ALA A 229 49.86 32.29 2.10
C ALA A 229 49.41 32.91 3.44
N HIS A 230 50.32 33.69 4.06
CA HIS A 230 49.97 34.57 5.18
C HIS A 230 48.92 35.60 4.69
N ASN A 231 47.91 35.88 5.52
CA ASN A 231 46.75 36.75 5.22
C ASN A 231 45.73 36.22 4.20
N MET A 232 45.82 34.95 3.80
CA MET A 232 44.77 34.32 3.01
C MET A 232 43.55 33.96 3.88
N GLY A 233 42.34 34.29 3.42
CA GLY A 233 41.09 34.06 4.13
C GLY A 233 39.86 34.23 3.24
N CYS A 234 38.68 34.26 3.86
CA CYS A 234 37.40 34.29 3.15
C CYS A 234 37.23 35.52 2.26
N GLN A 235 37.81 36.66 2.64
CA GLN A 235 37.71 37.92 1.89
C GLN A 235 38.80 38.08 0.81
N THR A 236 39.96 37.44 0.97
CA THR A 236 41.13 37.62 0.10
C THR A 236 41.29 36.52 -0.94
N SER A 237 40.50 35.44 -0.83
CA SER A 237 40.46 34.36 -1.81
C SER A 237 39.34 34.59 -2.82
N VAL A 238 39.55 34.07 -4.04
CA VAL A 238 38.44 33.83 -4.97
C VAL A 238 37.40 33.01 -4.20
N ASN A 239 36.16 33.46 -4.18
CA ASN A 239 35.11 32.84 -3.39
C ASN A 239 33.87 32.63 -4.27
N PRO A 240 33.07 31.60 -3.96
CA PRO A 240 31.84 31.31 -4.69
C PRO A 240 30.69 32.25 -4.28
N CYS A 241 30.93 33.22 -3.39
CA CYS A 241 29.96 34.26 -3.07
C CYS A 241 29.88 35.18 -4.28
N GLY A 242 29.10 34.78 -5.28
CA GLY A 242 28.84 35.59 -6.45
C GLY A 242 28.39 36.99 -6.01
N ALA A 243 28.79 38.01 -6.76
CA ALA A 243 28.25 39.35 -6.61
C ALA A 243 26.73 39.26 -6.79
N THR A 244 26.00 39.15 -5.69
CA THR A 244 24.54 39.22 -5.68
C THR A 244 24.17 40.64 -6.09
N HIS A 245 23.46 40.75 -7.22
CA HIS A 245 22.82 41.97 -7.71
C HIS A 245 21.91 42.61 -6.65
#